data_AF-A0A933TUS2-F1
#
_entry.id   AF-A0A933TUS2-F1
#
_cell.length_a   1.000
_cell.length_b   1.000
_cell.length_c   1.000
_cell.angle_alpha   90.00
_cell.angle_beta   90.00
_cell.angle_gamma   90.00
#
_symmetry.space_group_name_H-M   'P 1'
#
loop_
_entity.id
_entity.type
_entity.pdbx_description
1 polymer ?
#
loop_
_entity_poly.entity_id
_entity_poly.type
_entity_poly.pdbx_seq_one_letter_code
_entity_poly.pdbx_strand_id
1 'polypeptide(L)' 'MAKPCRNGKPEDESRGIDGYIGDVPVSIKPETYKTKQALPEQIQVKIIYYAKVDSGIEVDYGEVL' A
#
# COMPACT_ATOMS: atom_id res chain seq x y z
N MET A 1 -13.90 -6.97 -12.90
CA MET A 1 -12.73 -7.75 -13.40
C MET A 1 -11.59 -7.55 -12.42
N ALA A 2 -10.91 -8.61 -11.98
CA ALA A 2 -9.75 -8.46 -11.11
C ALA A 2 -8.58 -7.82 -11.88
N LYS A 3 -7.92 -6.81 -11.31
CA LYS A 3 -6.72 -6.19 -11.89
C LYS A 3 -5.50 -7.08 -11.56
N PRO A 4 -4.58 -7.33 -12.51
CA PRO A 4 -3.39 -8.15 -12.26
C PRO A 4 -2.45 -7.45 -11.26
N CYS A 5 -1.86 -8.17 -10.30
CA CYS A 5 -0.92 -7.60 -9.34
C CYS A 5 0.50 -8.15 -9.54
N ARG A 6 1.52 -7.34 -9.26
CA ARG A 6 2.95 -7.72 -9.31
C ARG A 6 3.75 -7.06 -8.19
N ASN A 7 4.84 -7.69 -7.77
CA ASN A 7 5.78 -7.13 -6.80
C ASN A 7 6.64 -6.02 -7.43
N GLY A 8 7.09 -5.08 -6.59
CA GLY A 8 8.10 -4.10 -6.97
C GLY A 8 9.47 -4.74 -7.20
N LYS A 9 10.33 -4.04 -7.94
CA LYS A 9 11.76 -4.36 -8.02
C LYS A 9 12.51 -3.68 -6.86
N PRO A 10 13.77 -4.04 -6.57
CA PRO A 10 14.56 -3.36 -5.53
C PRO A 10 14.66 -1.84 -5.71
N GLU A 11 14.67 -1.36 -6.95
CA GLU A 11 14.63 0.07 -7.30
C GLU A 11 13.29 0.74 -6.94
N ASP A 12 12.19 0.00 -7.09
CA ASP A 12 10.84 0.45 -6.72
C ASP A 12 10.69 0.50 -5.20
N GLU A 13 11.17 -0.52 -4.48
CA GLU A 13 11.12 -0.58 -3.01
C GLU A 13 11.91 0.57 -2.38
N SER A 14 13.05 0.95 -2.98
CA SER A 14 13.83 2.13 -2.57
C SER A 14 13.06 3.45 -2.74
N ARG A 15 12.07 3.49 -3.64
CA ARG A 15 11.16 4.62 -3.85
C ARG A 15 9.88 4.50 -3.02
N GLY A 16 9.77 3.48 -2.17
CA GLY A 16 8.60 3.22 -1.34
C GLY A 16 7.45 2.52 -2.08
N ILE A 17 7.71 1.87 -3.21
CA ILE A 17 6.72 1.09 -3.96
C ILE A 17 6.93 -0.39 -3.63
N ASP A 18 5.99 -0.98 -2.90
CA ASP A 18 6.02 -2.39 -2.51
C ASP A 18 5.47 -3.30 -3.64
N GLY A 19 4.56 -2.77 -4.47
CA GLY A 19 3.97 -3.50 -5.56
C GLY A 19 3.17 -2.65 -6.53
N TYR A 20 2.51 -3.32 -7.47
CA TYR A 20 1.66 -2.71 -8.47
C TYR A 20 0.34 -3.48 -8.59
N ILE A 21 -0.76 -2.74 -8.73
CA ILE A 21 -2.08 -3.26 -9.08
C ILE A 21 -2.44 -2.71 -10.46
N GLY A 22 -2.34 -3.56 -11.48
CA GLY A 22 -2.27 -3.16 -12.88
C GLY A 22 -1.01 -2.33 -13.10
N ASP A 23 -1.19 -1.09 -13.54
CA ASP A 23 -0.14 -0.10 -13.73
C ASP A 23 -0.03 0.90 -12.56
N VAL A 24 -0.85 0.76 -11.51
CA VAL A 24 -0.86 1.67 -10.36
C VAL A 24 0.19 1.23 -9.34
N PRO A 25 1.20 2.06 -9.04
CA PRO A 25 2.15 1.76 -7.96
C PRO A 25 1.46 1.89 -6.60
N VAL A 26 1.69 0.89 -5.74
CA VAL A 26 1.13 0.83 -4.40
C VAL A 26 2.22 0.60 -3.35
N SER A 27 2.03 1.20 -2.18
CA SER A 27 2.81 0.92 -0.99
C SER A 27 1.95 0.23 0.06
N ILE A 28 2.47 -0.80 0.72
CA ILE A 28 1.73 -1.55 1.75
C ILE A 28 2.30 -1.15 3.11
N LYS A 29 1.47 -0.51 3.94
CA LYS A 29 1.88 -0.03 5.27
C LYS A 29 0.90 -0.51 6.33
N PRO A 30 1.35 -0.74 7.58
CA PRO A 30 0.41 -1.06 8.64
C PRO A 30 -0.50 0.14 8.93
N GLU A 31 -1.75 -0.10 9.29
CA GLU A 31 -2.73 0.96 9.57
C GLU A 31 -2.29 1.94 10.67
N THR A 32 -1.39 1.51 11.57
CA THR A 32 -0.79 2.35 12.61
C THR A 32 0.02 3.52 12.05
N TYR A 33 0.37 3.48 10.75
CA TYR A 33 0.92 4.63 10.03
C TYR A 33 -0.15 5.69 9.71
N LYS A 34 -1.42 5.34 9.44
CA LYS A 34 -2.51 6.32 9.24
C LYS A 34 -2.58 7.27 10.45
N THR A 35 -2.53 6.72 11.65
CA THR A 35 -2.63 7.49 12.90
C THR A 35 -1.38 8.34 13.18
N LYS A 36 -0.24 8.01 12.57
CA LYS A 36 1.01 8.79 12.65
C LYS A 36 1.14 9.84 11.55
N GLN A 37 0.29 9.82 10.51
CA GLN A 37 0.30 10.75 9.37
C GLN A 37 -0.33 12.12 9.70
N ALA A 38 0.14 12.76 10.76
CA ALA A 38 0.04 14.21 10.89
C ALA A 38 0.98 14.96 9.92
N LEU A 39 1.75 14.22 9.10
CA LEU A 39 2.67 14.75 8.10
C LEU A 39 2.09 14.44 6.71
N PRO A 40 1.43 15.41 6.06
CA PRO A 40 0.98 15.30 4.68
C PRO A 40 2.16 15.49 3.74
N GLU A 41 3.17 14.62 3.83
CA GLU A 41 4.08 14.45 2.73
C GLU A 41 3.26 13.85 1.59
N GLN A 42 3.22 14.53 0.44
CA GLN A 42 2.51 14.08 -0.75
C GLN A 42 3.15 12.77 -1.23
N ILE A 43 2.78 11.64 -0.62
CA ILE A 43 3.17 10.32 -1.06
C ILE A 43 2.47 10.12 -2.41
N GLN A 44 3.24 10.21 -3.50
CA GLN A 44 2.75 10.17 -4.89
C GLN A 44 2.28 8.76 -5.31
N VAL A 45 2.22 7.81 -4.39
CA VAL A 45 1.86 6.40 -4.63
C VAL A 45 0.68 6.04 -3.74
N LYS A 46 -0.20 5.15 -4.22
CA LYS A 46 -1.36 4.75 -3.44
C LYS A 46 -0.94 3.88 -2.27
N ILE A 47 -1.43 4.15 -1.07
CA ILE A 47 -1.09 3.37 0.12
C ILE A 47 -2.22 2.40 0.42
N ILE A 48 -1.89 1.12 0.52
CA ILE A 48 -2.75 0.06 1.02
C ILE A 48 -2.40 -0.14 2.48
N TYR A 49 -3.42 -0.11 3.33
CA TYR A 49 -3.21 -0.29 4.76
C TYR A 49 -3.58 -1.69 5.18
N TYR A 50 -2.81 -2.27 6.10
CA TYR A 50 -3.14 -3.55 6.69
C TYR A 50 -3.18 -3.50 8.21
N ALA A 51 -4.14 -4.22 8.78
CA ALA A 51 -4.29 -4.46 10.20
C ALA A 51 -3.93 -5.92 10.49
N LYS A 52 -3.07 -6.15 11.48
CA LYS A 52 -2.93 -7.50 12.03
C LYS A 52 -4.03 -7.69 13.07
N VAL A 53 -4.88 -8.68 12.84
CA VAL A 53 -5.96 -9.08 13.75
C VAL A 53 -5.72 -10.51 14.21
N ASP A 54 -6.32 -10.95 15.31
CA ASP A 54 -6.12 -12.31 15.84
C ASP A 54 -6.45 -13.42 14.82
N SER A 55 -7.37 -13.14 13.90
CA SER A 55 -7.79 -14.08 12.84
C SER A 55 -6.99 -13.96 11.52
N GLY A 56 -5.97 -13.11 11.44
CA GLY A 56 -5.13 -12.96 10.25
C GLY A 56 -4.71 -11.52 9.96
N ILE A 57 -4.86 -11.12 8.69
CA ILE A 57 -4.51 -9.77 8.23
C ILE A 57 -5.70 -9.19 7.52
N GLU A 58 -6.24 -8.09 8.04
CA GLU A 58 -7.23 -7.27 7.36
C GLU A 58 -6.49 -6.28 6.46
N VAL A 59 -6.95 -6.10 5.23
CA VAL A 59 -6.30 -5.21 4.27
C VAL A 59 -7.35 -4.27 3.70
N ASP A 60 -7.09 -2.98 3.83
CA ASP A 60 -7.92 -1.88 3.36
C ASP A 60 -7.36 -1.37 2.03
N TYR A 61 -8.06 -1.71 0.94
CA TYR A 61 -7.75 -1.31 -0.45
C TYR A 61 -8.83 -0.39 -1.03
N GLY A 62 -9.69 0.21 -0.19
CA GLY A 62 -10.82 1.05 -0.62
C GLY A 62 -10.43 2.25 -1.49
N GLU A 63 -9.22 2.77 -1.36
CA GLU A 63 -8.73 3.89 -2.18
C GLU A 63 -8.12 3.46 -3.53
N VAL A 64 -7.94 2.16 -3.79
CA VAL A 64 -7.21 1.66 -4.98
C VAL A 64 -8.13 1.20 -6.11
N LEU A 65 -9.40 0.89 -5.83
CA LEU A 65 -10.36 0.36 -6.81
C LEU A 65 -11.17 1.42 -7.53
#